data_AF-A0A2V6D624-F1
#
_entry.id   AF-A0A2V6D624-F1
#
_cell.length_a   1.000
_cell.length_b   1.000
_cell.length_c   1.000
_cell.angle_alpha   90.00
_cell.angle_beta   90.00
_cell.angle_gamma   90.00
#
_symmetry.space_group_name_H-M   'P 1'
#
loop_
_entity.id
_entity.type
_entity.pdbx_description
1 polymer ?
#
loop_
_entity_poly.entity_id
_entity_poly.type
_entity_poly.pdbx_seq_one_letter_code
_entity_poly.pdbx_strand_id
1 'polypeptide(L)'
;DQNVEMVDPTMGGEDFSEYSLLPEHSVPAVDFHVGAVDPAKIAESKKPGASPLPSLHSSKFAPVPEPTIRTGMVAMTAAVLDLMKK
;
A
#
# COMPACT_ATOMS: atom_id res chain seq x y z
N ASP A 1 -8.35 0.78 -12.15
CA ASP A 1 -7.38 1.72 -12.76
C ASP A 1 -7.33 3.09 -12.09
N GLN A 2 -8.46 3.80 -11.87
CA GLN A 2 -8.43 5.13 -11.24
C GLN A 2 -7.97 5.18 -9.77
N ASN A 3 -7.96 4.05 -9.05
CA ASN A 3 -7.60 3.94 -7.63
C ASN A 3 -6.27 3.17 -7.43
N VAL A 4 -5.48 3.00 -8.48
CA VAL A 4 -4.18 2.31 -8.44
C VAL A 4 -3.15 3.24 -9.05
N GLU A 5 -2.08 3.51 -8.31
CA GLU A 5 -0.99 4.37 -8.75
C GLU A 5 0.33 3.58 -8.68
N MET A 6 1.13 3.68 -9.73
CA MET A 6 2.51 3.21 -9.68
C MET A 6 3.32 4.21 -8.86
N VAL A 7 4.10 3.71 -7.92
CA VAL A 7 4.94 4.52 -7.04
C VAL A 7 6.41 4.23 -7.32
N ASP A 8 7.25 5.24 -7.12
CA ASP A 8 8.70 5.07 -7.22
C ASP A 8 9.20 4.14 -6.08
N PRO A 9 10.30 3.41 -6.32
CA PRO A 9 10.97 2.65 -5.27
C PRO A 9 11.28 3.53 -4.06
N THR A 10 11.05 2.99 -2.86
CA THR A 10 11.34 3.70 -1.61
C THR A 10 12.60 3.16 -0.96
N MET A 11 13.14 3.91 0.01
CA MET A 11 14.27 3.45 0.84
C MET A 11 13.83 2.56 2.02
N GLY A 12 12.54 2.21 2.11
CA GLY A 12 12.04 1.29 3.13
C GLY A 12 12.56 -0.13 2.92
N GLY A 13 12.87 -0.82 4.01
CA GLY A 13 13.19 -2.26 4.00
C GLY A 13 11.99 -3.06 4.49
N GLU A 14 11.72 -4.18 3.83
CA GLU A 14 10.63 -5.10 4.13
C GLU A 14 11.14 -6.55 3.94
N ASP A 15 10.87 -7.43 4.91
CA ASP A 15 11.39 -8.80 4.89
C ASP A 15 10.51 -9.75 4.06
N PHE A 16 9.36 -9.28 3.55
CA PHE A 16 8.46 -10.02 2.66
C PHE A 16 9.16 -10.72 1.48
N SER A 17 10.26 -10.16 0.98
CA SER A 17 11.04 -10.78 -0.11
C SER A 17 11.57 -12.18 0.23
N GLU A 18 11.71 -12.52 1.52
CA GLU A 18 12.11 -13.87 1.97
C GLU A 18 11.12 -14.95 1.54
N TYR A 19 9.83 -14.62 1.38
CA TYR A 19 8.82 -15.56 0.86
C TYR A 19 8.97 -15.81 -0.65
N SER A 20 9.65 -14.92 -1.37
CA SER A 20 9.86 -15.02 -2.82
C SER A 20 11.22 -15.64 -3.17
N LEU A 21 12.25 -15.36 -2.38
CA LEU A 21 13.64 -15.72 -2.62
C LEU A 21 14.05 -17.01 -1.89
N LEU A 22 13.39 -18.13 -2.19
CA LEU A 22 13.75 -19.42 -1.59
C LEU A 22 15.05 -19.98 -2.22
N PRO A 23 15.88 -20.74 -1.47
CA PRO A 23 17.18 -21.22 -1.94
C PRO A 23 17.12 -22.11 -3.19
N GLU A 24 16.06 -22.91 -3.32
CA GLU A 24 15.94 -23.93 -4.37
C GLU A 24 15.10 -23.45 -5.57
N HIS A 25 14.21 -22.48 -5.37
CA HIS A 25 13.35 -21.92 -6.42
C HIS A 25 12.72 -20.60 -5.99
N SER A 26 12.68 -19.60 -6.88
CA SER A 26 11.98 -18.35 -6.61
C SER A 26 10.51 -18.43 -7.01
N VAL A 27 9.63 -17.90 -6.16
CA VAL A 27 8.21 -17.74 -6.47
C VAL A 27 7.96 -16.26 -6.77
N PRO A 28 7.44 -15.90 -7.96
CA PRO A 28 7.08 -14.51 -8.25
C PRO A 28 6.09 -13.99 -7.21
N ALA A 29 6.44 -12.89 -6.55
CA ALA A 29 5.63 -12.28 -5.52
C ALA A 29 5.40 -10.80 -5.86
N VAL A 30 4.30 -10.27 -5.34
CA VAL A 30 3.98 -8.85 -5.39
C VAL A 30 3.62 -8.40 -3.99
N ASP A 31 4.27 -7.33 -3.55
CA ASP A 31 3.86 -6.57 -2.38
C ASP A 31 3.30 -5.22 -2.86
N PHE A 32 2.22 -4.76 -2.26
CA PHE A 32 1.56 -3.52 -2.64
C PHE A 32 0.98 -2.78 -1.44
N HIS A 33 0.97 -1.46 -1.54
CA HIS A 33 0.48 -0.59 -0.48
C HIS A 33 -1.01 -0.30 -0.64
N VAL A 34 -1.69 -0.09 0.49
CA VAL A 34 -3.08 0.37 0.56
C VAL A 34 -3.12 1.80 1.06
N GLY A 35 -3.86 2.66 0.35
CA GLY A 35 -4.08 4.04 0.77
C GLY A 35 -4.80 4.12 2.11
N ALA A 36 -4.24 4.89 3.06
CA ALA A 36 -4.73 4.97 4.43
C ALA A 36 -5.23 6.36 4.83
N VAL A 37 -4.81 7.41 4.13
CA VAL A 37 -5.06 8.81 4.50
C VAL A 37 -6.36 9.31 3.87
N ASP A 38 -7.10 10.14 4.62
CA ASP A 38 -8.28 10.84 4.13
C ASP A 38 -7.98 11.60 2.82
N PRO A 39 -8.73 11.36 1.73
CA PRO A 39 -8.53 12.03 0.44
C PRO A 39 -8.51 13.57 0.53
N ALA A 40 -9.30 14.15 1.43
CA ALA A 40 -9.31 15.60 1.63
C ALA A 40 -7.98 16.11 2.18
N LYS A 41 -7.35 15.37 3.11
CA LYS A 41 -6.03 15.69 3.65
C LYS A 41 -4.92 15.49 2.62
N ILE A 42 -5.03 14.47 1.77
CA ILE A 42 -4.11 14.28 0.63
C ILE A 42 -4.19 15.49 -0.30
N ALA A 43 -5.40 15.90 -0.69
CA ALA A 43 -5.61 17.06 -1.55
C ALA A 43 -5.07 18.37 -0.93
N GLU A 44 -5.22 18.54 0.39
CA GLU A 44 -4.66 19.67 1.12
C GLU A 44 -3.13 19.68 1.12
N SER A 45 -2.50 18.53 1.40
CA SER A 45 -1.02 18.40 1.42
C SER A 45 -0.35 18.68 0.08
N LYS A 46 -1.08 18.56 -1.03
CA LYS A 46 -0.59 18.83 -2.38
C LYS A 46 -0.62 20.32 -2.75
N LYS A 47 -1.22 21.20 -1.93
CA LYS A 47 -1.29 22.64 -2.21
C LYS A 47 0.08 23.32 -2.00
N PRO A 48 0.39 24.40 -2.75
CA PRO A 48 1.64 25.14 -2.57
C PRO A 48 1.81 25.64 -1.13
N GLY A 49 2.95 25.31 -0.51
CA GLY A 49 3.27 25.70 0.87
C GLY A 49 2.57 24.90 1.97
N ALA A 50 1.80 23.86 1.63
CA ALA A 50 1.21 22.97 2.63
C ALA A 50 2.28 22.11 3.32
N SER A 51 1.99 21.72 4.57
CA SER A 51 2.83 20.76 5.28
C SER A 51 2.67 19.36 4.70
N PRO A 52 3.75 18.54 4.65
CA PRO A 52 3.66 17.17 4.19
C PRO A 52 2.83 16.32 5.17
N LEU A 53 2.24 15.24 4.65
CA LEU A 53 1.54 14.26 5.47
C LEU A 53 2.50 13.56 6.43
N PRO A 54 2.05 13.18 7.64
CA PRO A 54 2.84 12.32 8.53
C PRO A 54 3.18 10.99 7.85
N SER A 55 4.43 10.56 7.96
CA SER A 55 4.90 9.28 7.43
C SER A 55 4.62 8.11 8.39
N LEU A 56 4.79 6.89 7.89
CA LEU A 56 4.93 5.69 8.73
C LEU A 56 6.00 5.93 9.82
N HIS A 57 5.80 5.35 11.00
CA HIS A 57 6.57 5.58 12.25
C HIS A 57 6.39 6.95 12.93
N SER A 58 5.58 7.85 12.38
CA SER A 58 5.17 9.06 13.12
C SER A 58 4.05 8.75 14.11
N SER A 59 4.11 9.34 15.31
CA SER A 59 2.98 9.32 16.27
C SER A 59 1.73 10.06 15.75
N LYS A 60 1.85 10.78 14.64
CA LYS A 60 0.77 11.52 13.98
C LYS A 60 0.19 10.77 12.78
N PHE A 61 0.75 9.63 12.39
CA PHE A 61 0.19 8.82 11.32
C PHE A 61 -1.16 8.25 11.75
N ALA A 62 -2.20 8.57 10.98
CA ALA A 62 -3.58 8.31 11.37
C ALA A 62 -4.40 7.79 10.18
N PRO A 63 -4.37 6.48 9.91
CA PRO A 63 -5.24 5.84 8.93
C PRO A 63 -6.73 6.10 9.20
N VAL A 64 -7.54 6.22 8.14
CA VAL A 64 -9.01 6.22 8.26
C VAL A 64 -9.46 4.75 8.37
N PRO A 65 -9.89 4.27 9.55
CA PRO A 65 -9.87 2.82 9.82
C PRO A 65 -10.73 1.98 8.89
N GLU A 66 -12.01 2.31 8.77
CA GLU A 66 -12.99 1.53 8.00
C GLU A 66 -12.61 1.40 6.50
N PRO A 67 -12.37 2.50 5.75
CA PRO A 67 -12.06 2.38 4.33
C PRO A 67 -10.69 1.76 4.09
N THR A 68 -9.71 1.98 4.97
CA THR A 68 -8.37 1.37 4.83
C THR A 68 -8.46 -0.15 4.94
N ILE A 69 -9.12 -0.66 5.99
CA ILE A 69 -9.26 -2.10 6.22
C ILE A 69 -10.10 -2.73 5.11
N ARG A 70 -11.25 -2.13 4.76
CA ARG A 70 -12.11 -2.63 3.69
C ARG A 70 -11.35 -2.74 2.37
N THR A 71 -10.60 -1.69 2.01
CA THR A 71 -9.82 -1.67 0.76
C THR A 71 -8.77 -2.76 0.74
N GLY A 72 -8.02 -2.95 1.85
CA GLY A 72 -7.03 -4.02 1.95
C GLY A 72 -7.65 -5.42 1.80
N MET A 73 -8.79 -5.67 2.45
CA MET A 73 -9.49 -6.95 2.33
C MET A 73 -9.98 -7.21 0.91
N VAL A 74 -10.59 -6.22 0.27
CA VAL A 74 -11.10 -6.34 -1.10
C VAL A 74 -9.95 -6.54 -2.09
N ALA A 75 -8.87 -5.75 -1.98
CA ALA A 75 -7.73 -5.84 -2.88
C ALA A 75 -7.03 -7.20 -2.79
N MET A 76 -6.73 -7.67 -1.57
CA MET A 76 -6.09 -8.98 -1.36
C MET A 76 -6.98 -10.13 -1.86
N THR A 77 -8.27 -10.10 -1.51
CA THR A 77 -9.20 -11.16 -1.93
C THR A 77 -9.36 -11.19 -3.45
N ALA A 78 -9.51 -10.04 -4.10
CA ALA A 78 -9.62 -9.95 -5.54
C ALA A 78 -8.35 -10.48 -6.24
N ALA A 79 -7.16 -10.10 -5.74
CA ALA A 79 -5.89 -10.59 -6.28
C ALA A 79 -5.77 -12.12 -6.19
N VAL A 80 -6.17 -12.71 -5.06
CA VAL A 80 -6.15 -14.17 -4.88
C VAL A 80 -7.17 -14.86 -5.80
N LEU A 81 -8.39 -14.34 -5.91
CA LEU A 81 -9.41 -14.93 -6.78
C LEU A 81 -9.00 -14.93 -8.25
N ASP A 82 -8.43 -13.81 -8.72
CA ASP A 82 -7.91 -13.66 -10.08
C ASP A 82 -6.75 -14.64 -10.33
N LEU A 83 -5.79 -14.70 -9.41
CA LEU A 83 -4.66 -15.64 -9.48
C LEU A 83 -5.12 -17.10 -9.54
N MET A 84 -6.15 -17.45 -8.76
CA MET A 84 -6.68 -18.81 -8.68
C MET A 84 -7.66 -19.16 -9.81
N LYS A 85 -8.01 -18.21 -10.70
CA LYS A 85 -9.00 -18.37 -11.78
C LYS A 85 -10.34 -18.95 -11.30
N LYS A 86 -10.83 -18.47 -10.16
CA LYS A 86 -12.14 -18.83 -9.60
C LYS A 86 -13.20 -17.82 -9.94
#